data_AF-A0A6G3SI20-F1
#
_entry.id   AF-A0A6G3SI20-F1
#
_cell.length_a   1.000
_cell.length_b   1.000
_cell.length_c   1.000
_cell.angle_alpha   90.00
_cell.angle_beta   90.00
_cell.angle_gamma   90.00
#
_symmetry.space_group_name_H-M   'P 1'
#
loop_
_entity.id
_entity.type
_entity.pdbx_description
1 polymer ?
#
loop_
_entity_poly.entity_id
_entity_poly.type
_entity_poly.pdbx_seq_one_letter_code
_entity_poly.pdbx_strand_id
1 'polypeptide(L)'
;RQGDPKGLGHAVLCAAPHVGDEPFAVLLGDDLIDPRDPLLARMVEVQEQHGGSVIALMEVEASQIHLYGCAAVRTTADGDVVRVTDLVEKPEPADAPSNYAIIGRYVLDPAVFDILRKTQPGRGGEIQLTDALQQLAADESVGGPVHGVVFKGRRYDTGDRGDYLRAIVTLACEREDLGPDFRTWLRSYVTKEM
;
A
#
# COMPACT_ATOMS: atom_id res chain seq x y z
N ARG A 1 -5.85 5.89 -20.00
CA ARG A 1 -7.09 5.77 -19.20
C ARG A 1 -7.51 4.31 -19.19
N GLN A 2 -8.06 3.82 -18.08
CA GLN A 2 -8.59 2.46 -17.99
C GLN A 2 -9.97 2.38 -18.66
N GLY A 3 -10.15 1.45 -19.61
CA GLY A 3 -11.44 1.21 -20.27
C GLY A 3 -12.40 0.41 -19.39
N ASP A 4 -11.93 -0.74 -18.86
CA ASP A 4 -12.70 -1.65 -18.03
C ASP A 4 -12.00 -1.89 -16.67
N PRO A 5 -12.75 -2.08 -15.57
CA PRO A 5 -12.21 -2.31 -14.23
C PRO A 5 -11.68 -3.75 -14.05
N LYS A 6 -10.54 -4.06 -14.69
CA LYS A 6 -9.89 -5.39 -14.65
C LYS A 6 -8.88 -5.56 -13.50
N GLY A 7 -9.01 -4.79 -12.42
CA GLY A 7 -8.09 -4.83 -11.27
C GLY A 7 -6.97 -3.79 -11.29
N LEU A 8 -6.27 -3.67 -10.16
CA LEU A 8 -5.21 -2.68 -9.92
C LEU A 8 -4.01 -2.88 -10.85
N GLY A 9 -3.58 -4.13 -11.08
CA GLY A 9 -2.47 -4.42 -11.98
C GLY A 9 -2.74 -3.95 -13.41
N HIS A 10 -3.97 -4.13 -13.90
CA HIS A 10 -4.38 -3.59 -15.18
C HIS A 10 -4.40 -2.06 -15.21
N ALA A 11 -4.88 -1.41 -14.14
CA ALA A 11 -4.87 0.04 -14.03
C ALA A 11 -3.45 0.63 -14.09
N VAL A 12 -2.50 -0.01 -13.38
CA VAL A 12 -1.07 0.34 -13.44
C VAL A 12 -0.52 0.11 -14.85
N LEU A 13 -0.81 -1.03 -15.48
CA LEU A 13 -0.34 -1.32 -16.85
C LEU A 13 -0.83 -0.30 -17.88
N CYS A 14 -2.02 0.28 -17.71
CA CYS A 14 -2.53 1.35 -18.58
C CYS A 14 -1.65 2.62 -18.57
N ALA A 15 -0.81 2.81 -17.55
CA ALA A 15 0.11 3.93 -17.44
C ALA A 15 1.45 3.70 -18.16
N ALA A 16 1.77 2.45 -18.56
CA ALA A 16 3.08 2.09 -19.13
C ALA A 16 3.55 3.01 -20.27
N PRO A 17 2.73 3.40 -21.27
CA PRO A 17 3.18 4.30 -22.34
C PRO A 17 3.58 5.71 -21.89
N HIS A 18 3.14 6.14 -20.70
CA HIS A 18 3.44 7.46 -20.14
C HIS A 18 4.65 7.41 -19.21
N VAL A 19 4.87 6.28 -18.53
CA VAL A 19 6.00 6.06 -17.63
C VAL A 19 7.26 5.74 -18.42
N GLY A 20 7.17 4.90 -19.45
CA GLY A 20 8.34 4.39 -20.16
C GLY A 20 9.16 3.44 -19.30
N ASP A 21 10.48 3.62 -19.32
CA ASP A 21 11.46 2.73 -18.68
C ASP A 21 12.07 3.34 -17.41
N GLU A 22 11.34 4.24 -16.74
CA GLU A 22 11.77 4.89 -15.50
C GLU A 22 11.04 4.29 -14.29
N PRO A 23 11.70 4.19 -13.11
CA PRO A 23 11.02 3.88 -11.86
C PRO A 23 9.90 4.88 -11.57
N PHE A 24 8.80 4.39 -11.02
CA PHE A 24 7.60 5.22 -10.85
C PHE A 24 6.83 4.90 -9.57
N ALA A 25 6.16 5.92 -9.03
CA ALA A 25 5.33 5.75 -7.84
C ALA A 25 3.89 5.39 -8.20
N VAL A 26 3.29 4.49 -7.41
CA VAL A 26 1.84 4.24 -7.41
C VAL A 26 1.30 4.61 -6.03
N LEU A 27 0.26 5.46 -6.02
CA LEU A 27 -0.40 5.91 -4.81
C LEU A 27 -1.89 5.60 -4.94
N LEU A 28 -2.39 4.70 -4.09
CA LEU A 28 -3.82 4.45 -4.02
C LEU A 28 -4.50 5.64 -3.35
N GLY A 29 -5.53 6.18 -4.00
CA GLY A 29 -6.18 7.43 -3.59
C GLY A 29 -7.05 7.29 -2.34
N ASP A 30 -7.41 6.07 -1.98
CA ASP A 30 -8.14 5.70 -0.78
C ASP A 30 -7.23 5.48 0.44
N ASP A 31 -5.92 5.34 0.24
CA ASP A 31 -4.94 5.30 1.32
C ASP A 31 -4.32 6.67 1.57
N LEU A 32 -4.71 7.31 2.68
CA LEU A 32 -4.15 8.59 3.09
C LEU A 32 -3.03 8.35 4.10
N ILE A 33 -1.87 8.96 3.82
CA ILE A 33 -0.70 8.94 4.72
C ILE A 33 -0.55 10.33 5.30
N ASP A 34 -0.36 10.40 6.60
CA ASP A 34 -0.19 11.67 7.30
C ASP A 34 1.08 12.39 6.84
N PRO A 35 1.02 13.68 6.46
CA PRO A 35 2.21 14.42 5.99
C PRO A 35 3.31 14.57 7.05
N ARG A 36 3.00 14.38 8.33
CA ARG A 36 3.98 14.39 9.42
C ARG A 36 4.83 13.12 9.47
N ASP A 37 4.40 12.06 8.79
CA ASP A 37 5.01 10.74 8.79
C ASP A 37 5.50 10.40 7.36
N PRO A 38 6.67 10.91 6.92
CA PRO A 38 7.13 10.81 5.53
C PRO A 38 7.40 9.36 5.13
N LEU A 39 6.68 8.88 4.12
CA LEU A 39 6.80 7.51 3.60
C LEU A 39 7.39 7.47 2.19
N LEU A 40 6.79 8.19 1.24
CA LEU A 40 7.20 8.10 -0.17
C LEU A 40 8.66 8.52 -0.38
N ALA A 41 9.12 9.58 0.28
CA ALA A 41 10.52 10.02 0.19
C ALA A 41 11.48 8.91 0.66
N ARG A 42 11.18 8.27 1.79
CA ARG A 42 11.95 7.14 2.31
C ARG A 42 11.95 5.95 1.35
N MET A 43 10.82 5.65 0.72
CA MET A 43 10.74 4.57 -0.27
C MET A 43 11.57 4.87 -1.53
N VAL A 44 11.61 6.13 -1.98
CA VAL A 44 12.45 6.55 -3.10
C VAL A 44 13.92 6.40 -2.74
N GLU A 45 14.35 6.84 -1.55
CA GLU A 45 15.74 6.64 -1.08
C GLU A 45 16.15 5.16 -1.09
N VAL A 46 15.27 4.27 -0.60
CA VAL A 46 15.50 2.82 -0.60
C VAL A 46 15.61 2.29 -2.04
N GLN A 47 14.76 2.78 -2.95
CA GLN A 47 14.80 2.38 -4.36
C GLN A 47 16.07 2.86 -5.05
N GLU A 48 16.52 4.09 -4.80
CA GLU A 48 17.77 4.63 -5.33
C GLU A 48 18.99 3.86 -4.82
N GLN A 49 18.95 3.42 -3.56
CA GLN A 49 20.05 2.68 -2.93
C GLN A 49 20.14 1.22 -3.40
N HIS A 50 19.00 0.55 -3.56
CA HIS A 50 18.94 -0.90 -3.77
C HIS A 50 18.47 -1.31 -5.18
N GLY A 51 17.93 -0.38 -5.96
CA GLY A 51 17.21 -0.66 -7.19
C GLY A 51 15.93 -1.45 -6.95
N GLY A 52 15.36 -1.97 -8.03
CA GLY A 52 14.16 -2.80 -7.99
C GLY A 52 12.93 -2.05 -7.49
N SER A 53 12.00 -2.81 -6.89
CA SER A 53 10.73 -2.27 -6.41
C SER A 53 10.71 -2.15 -4.88
N VAL A 54 10.05 -1.12 -4.38
CA VAL A 54 9.83 -0.86 -2.96
C VAL A 54 8.34 -0.74 -2.69
N ILE A 55 7.85 -1.51 -1.71
CA ILE A 55 6.45 -1.46 -1.27
C ILE A 55 6.37 -0.96 0.17
N ALA A 56 5.32 -0.22 0.48
CA ALA A 56 5.05 0.13 1.87
C ALA A 56 4.34 -1.03 2.57
N LEU A 57 4.83 -1.38 3.76
CA LEU A 57 4.27 -2.41 4.61
C LEU A 57 3.81 -1.78 5.92
N MET A 58 2.75 -2.32 6.51
CA MET A 58 2.32 -2.00 7.86
C MET A 58 1.98 -3.29 8.58
N GLU A 59 2.40 -3.41 9.83
CA GLU A 59 1.98 -4.52 10.68
C GLU A 59 0.51 -4.31 11.08
N VAL A 60 -0.33 -5.32 10.85
CA VAL A 60 -1.76 -5.29 11.20
C VAL A 60 -2.10 -6.43 12.15
N GLU A 61 -3.23 -6.32 12.83
CA GLU A 61 -3.77 -7.44 13.59
C GLU A 61 -4.02 -8.64 12.66
N ALA A 62 -3.68 -9.85 13.12
CA ALA A 62 -3.79 -11.06 12.30
C ALA A 62 -5.23 -11.29 11.80
N SER A 63 -6.24 -10.82 12.53
CA SER A 63 -7.65 -10.88 12.11
C SER A 63 -7.98 -9.99 10.91
N GLN A 64 -7.16 -8.97 10.62
CA GLN A 64 -7.36 -8.01 9.55
C GLN A 64 -6.55 -8.32 8.28
N ILE A 65 -5.60 -9.26 8.34
CA ILE A 65 -4.66 -9.52 7.23
C ILE A 65 -5.36 -9.92 5.92
N HIS A 66 -6.50 -10.61 6.01
CA HIS A 66 -7.30 -11.07 4.86
C HIS A 66 -7.88 -9.93 4.01
N LEU A 67 -7.82 -8.68 4.49
CA LEU A 67 -8.26 -7.50 3.76
C LEU A 67 -7.21 -6.97 2.79
N TYR A 68 -5.95 -7.41 2.93
CA TYR A 68 -4.78 -6.83 2.26
C TYR A 68 -3.96 -7.87 1.50
N GLY A 69 -3.07 -7.40 0.61
CA GLY A 69 -1.93 -8.21 0.21
C GLY A 69 -1.00 -8.42 1.41
N CYS A 70 -0.53 -9.64 1.63
CA CYS A 70 0.35 -10.01 2.74
C CYS A 70 1.75 -10.34 2.22
N ALA A 71 2.78 -9.79 2.87
CA ALA A 71 4.17 -10.00 2.49
C ALA A 71 4.91 -10.91 3.48
N ALA A 72 5.57 -11.95 2.99
CA ALA A 72 6.62 -12.65 3.74
C ALA A 72 7.93 -11.85 3.60
N VAL A 73 8.65 -11.66 4.71
CA VAL A 73 9.82 -10.79 4.72
C VAL A 73 11.00 -11.37 5.49
N ARG A 74 12.21 -10.96 5.09
CA ARG A 74 13.46 -11.16 5.82
C ARG A 74 14.02 -9.81 6.23
N THR A 75 14.46 -9.69 7.47
CA THR A 75 15.07 -8.46 7.99
C THR A 75 16.36 -8.11 7.26
N THR A 76 16.61 -6.81 7.08
CA THR A 76 17.89 -6.29 6.60
C THR A 76 18.66 -5.65 7.76
N ALA A 77 19.84 -5.09 7.47
CA ALA A 77 20.60 -4.29 8.44
C ALA A 77 20.01 -2.89 8.65
N ASP A 78 19.16 -2.44 7.73
CA ASP A 78 18.45 -1.16 7.83
C ASP A 78 17.11 -1.36 8.55
N GLY A 79 16.88 -0.58 9.61
CA GLY A 79 15.95 -0.92 10.68
C GLY A 79 14.48 -0.97 10.28
N ASP A 80 14.08 -0.17 9.29
CA ASP A 80 12.73 -0.14 8.73
C ASP A 80 12.62 -0.81 7.36
N VAL A 81 13.73 -1.28 6.79
CA VAL A 81 13.76 -1.92 5.47
C VAL A 81 13.84 -3.44 5.61
N VAL A 82 12.94 -4.11 4.92
CA VAL A 82 12.89 -5.57 4.84
C VAL A 82 13.02 -6.04 3.41
N ARG A 83 13.55 -7.24 3.22
CA ARG A 83 13.57 -7.91 1.93
C ARG A 83 12.29 -8.74 1.80
N VAL A 84 11.49 -8.48 0.77
CA VAL A 84 10.28 -9.25 0.50
C VAL A 84 10.67 -10.56 -0.18
N THR A 85 10.15 -11.67 0.34
CA THR A 85 10.46 -13.03 -0.14
C THR A 85 9.26 -13.73 -0.76
N ASP A 86 8.05 -13.31 -0.41
CA ASP A 86 6.80 -13.81 -1.01
C ASP A 86 5.68 -12.78 -0.81
N LEU A 87 4.66 -12.80 -1.66
CA LEU A 87 3.46 -11.98 -1.49
C LEU A 87 2.21 -12.77 -1.87
N VAL A 88 1.14 -12.60 -1.10
CA VAL A 88 -0.14 -13.26 -1.34
C VAL A 88 -1.27 -12.23 -1.28
N GLU A 89 -2.10 -12.15 -2.31
CA GLU A 89 -3.26 -11.25 -2.32
C GLU A 89 -4.39 -11.80 -1.44
N LYS A 90 -4.73 -11.06 -0.36
CA LYS A 90 -5.88 -11.34 0.52
C LYS A 90 -5.95 -12.81 0.96
N PRO A 91 -4.89 -13.32 1.62
CA PRO A 91 -4.87 -14.69 2.09
C PRO A 91 -5.97 -14.91 3.14
N GLU A 92 -6.43 -16.15 3.26
CA GLU A 92 -7.18 -16.54 4.45
C GLU A 92 -6.27 -16.41 5.68
N PRO A 93 -6.78 -16.02 6.87
CA PRO A 93 -5.93 -15.77 8.03
C PRO A 93 -5.02 -16.94 8.43
N ALA A 94 -5.45 -18.18 8.17
CA ALA A 94 -4.67 -19.38 8.46
C ALA A 94 -3.50 -19.61 7.48
N ASP A 95 -3.58 -19.05 6.28
CA ASP A 95 -2.60 -19.21 5.20
C ASP A 95 -1.72 -17.96 5.04
N ALA A 96 -1.93 -16.92 5.86
CA ALA A 96 -1.16 -15.70 5.80
C ALA A 96 0.30 -15.96 6.21
N PRO A 97 1.29 -15.64 5.36
CA PRO A 97 2.70 -15.93 5.65
C PRO A 97 3.29 -15.02 6.73
N SER A 98 2.62 -13.91 7.05
CA SER A 98 2.98 -12.97 8.11
C SER A 98 1.77 -12.07 8.47
N ASN A 99 2.00 -11.04 9.27
CA ASN A 99 1.07 -9.95 9.55
C ASN A 99 1.47 -8.60 8.89
N TYR A 100 2.39 -8.62 7.92
CA TYR A 100 2.76 -7.44 7.14
C TYR A 100 1.80 -7.23 5.97
N ALA A 101 0.90 -6.27 6.12
CA ALA A 101 -0.01 -5.83 5.06
C ALA A 101 0.70 -4.85 4.11
N ILE A 102 0.51 -5.03 2.81
CA ILE A 102 0.87 -4.05 1.79
C ILE A 102 -0.11 -2.89 1.87
N ILE A 103 0.40 -1.67 2.02
CA ILE A 103 -0.41 -0.44 1.98
C ILE A 103 -0.18 0.27 0.66
N GLY A 104 -1.11 1.15 0.27
CA GLY A 104 -1.27 1.73 -1.06
C GLY A 104 -0.20 2.75 -1.50
N ARG A 105 1.07 2.47 -1.20
CA ARG A 105 2.25 3.21 -1.66
C ARG A 105 3.26 2.23 -2.21
N TYR A 106 3.72 2.52 -3.42
CA TYR A 106 4.68 1.71 -4.16
C TYR A 106 5.65 2.63 -4.88
N VAL A 107 6.92 2.21 -4.99
CA VAL A 107 7.90 2.73 -5.94
C VAL A 107 8.33 1.51 -6.76
N LEU A 108 7.94 1.45 -8.03
CA LEU A 108 8.03 0.24 -8.84
C LEU A 108 9.11 0.36 -9.89
N ASP A 109 9.81 -0.75 -10.10
CA ASP A 109 10.69 -0.94 -11.25
C ASP A 109 9.85 -1.12 -12.52
N PRO A 110 10.22 -0.49 -13.66
CA PRO A 110 9.47 -0.60 -14.92
C PRO A 110 9.32 -2.04 -15.44
N ALA A 111 10.19 -2.98 -15.03
CA ALA A 111 10.05 -4.41 -15.35
C ALA A 111 8.70 -5.00 -14.92
N VAL A 112 8.02 -4.39 -13.94
CA VAL A 112 6.66 -4.79 -13.52
C VAL A 112 5.67 -4.78 -14.69
N PHE A 113 5.85 -3.90 -15.68
CA PHE A 113 4.95 -3.83 -16.84
C PHE A 113 5.02 -5.09 -17.70
N ASP A 114 6.21 -5.64 -17.91
CA ASP A 114 6.41 -6.85 -18.71
C ASP A 114 5.76 -8.07 -18.04
N ILE A 115 5.80 -8.11 -16.70
CA ILE A 115 5.12 -9.12 -15.90
C ILE A 115 3.61 -8.92 -15.98
N LEU A 116 3.12 -7.70 -15.74
CA LEU A 116 1.68 -7.38 -15.77
C LEU A 116 1.02 -7.70 -17.12
N ARG A 117 1.74 -7.61 -18.25
CA ARG A 117 1.22 -8.03 -19.56
C ARG A 117 0.93 -9.53 -19.65
N LYS A 118 1.58 -10.34 -18.82
CA LYS A 118 1.48 -11.81 -18.79
C LYS A 118 0.65 -12.32 -17.60
N THR A 119 0.53 -11.52 -16.54
CA THR A 119 -0.25 -11.82 -15.34
C THR A 119 -1.70 -12.15 -15.70
N GLN A 120 -2.12 -13.36 -15.34
CA GLN A 120 -3.50 -13.81 -15.51
C GLN A 120 -4.39 -13.26 -14.39
N PRO A 121 -5.71 -13.18 -14.59
CA PRO A 121 -6.62 -12.81 -13.52
C PRO A 121 -6.53 -13.77 -12.33
N GLY A 122 -6.37 -13.20 -11.13
CA GLY A 122 -6.26 -13.92 -9.85
C GLY A 122 -7.51 -13.77 -9.00
N ARG A 123 -7.35 -13.33 -7.75
CA ARG A 123 -8.46 -13.11 -6.80
C ARG A 123 -9.50 -12.18 -7.42
N GLY A 124 -10.77 -12.59 -7.37
CA GLY A 124 -11.89 -11.80 -7.90
C GLY A 124 -11.99 -11.74 -9.44
N GLY A 125 -11.16 -12.50 -10.17
CA GLY A 125 -11.11 -12.41 -11.64
C GLY A 125 -10.43 -11.13 -12.14
N GLU A 126 -9.58 -10.52 -11.29
CA GLU A 126 -8.87 -9.28 -11.56
C GLU A 126 -7.36 -9.51 -11.74
N ILE A 127 -6.70 -8.68 -12.54
CA ILE A 127 -5.24 -8.66 -12.65
C ILE A 127 -4.69 -7.92 -11.44
N GLN A 128 -4.08 -8.65 -10.51
CA GLN A 128 -3.57 -8.09 -9.26
C GLN A 128 -2.13 -7.60 -9.41
N LEU A 129 -1.82 -6.46 -8.80
CA LEU A 129 -0.45 -5.97 -8.72
C LEU A 129 0.40 -6.85 -7.81
N THR A 130 -0.19 -7.39 -6.75
CA THR A 130 0.46 -8.31 -5.80
C THR A 130 1.02 -9.55 -6.50
N ASP A 131 0.28 -10.13 -7.45
CA ASP A 131 0.74 -11.30 -8.22
C ASP A 131 1.96 -10.97 -9.11
N ALA A 132 2.05 -9.74 -9.62
CA ALA A 132 3.21 -9.28 -10.39
C ALA A 132 4.43 -9.01 -9.49
N LEU A 133 4.20 -8.40 -8.32
CA LEU A 133 5.24 -8.18 -7.31
C LEU A 133 5.80 -9.49 -6.77
N GLN A 134 4.96 -10.52 -6.63
CA GLN A 134 5.37 -11.85 -6.19
C GLN A 134 6.36 -12.48 -7.18
N GLN A 135 6.10 -12.34 -8.48
CA GLN A 135 7.03 -12.79 -9.52
C GLN A 135 8.35 -12.01 -9.50
N LEU A 136 8.31 -10.69 -9.30
CA LEU A 136 9.52 -9.87 -9.12
C LEU A 136 10.33 -10.31 -7.89
N ALA A 137 9.65 -10.61 -6.77
CA ALA A 137 10.31 -11.05 -5.55
C ALA A 137 10.97 -12.43 -5.72
N ALA A 138 10.39 -13.30 -6.56
CA ALA A 138 10.87 -14.66 -6.82
C ALA A 138 12.04 -14.73 -7.82
N ASP A 139 12.15 -13.77 -8.76
CA ASP A 139 13.22 -13.74 -9.77
C ASP A 139 13.85 -12.35 -9.87
N GLU A 140 14.93 -12.15 -9.11
CA GLU A 140 15.69 -10.89 -9.10
C GLU A 140 16.29 -10.53 -10.47
N SER A 141 16.42 -11.48 -11.39
CA SER A 141 17.02 -11.23 -12.71
C SER A 141 16.10 -10.43 -13.65
N VAL A 142 14.80 -10.36 -13.35
CA VAL A 142 13.81 -9.69 -14.21
C VAL A 142 13.71 -8.19 -13.95
N GLY A 143 13.80 -7.78 -12.68
CA GLY A 143 13.57 -6.39 -12.25
C GLY A 143 14.09 -6.08 -10.86
N GLY A 144 15.04 -6.89 -10.38
CA GLY A 144 15.69 -6.69 -9.10
C GLY A 144 14.86 -7.11 -7.88
N PRO A 145 15.44 -6.94 -6.69
CA PRO A 145 14.81 -7.35 -5.46
C PRO A 145 13.57 -6.51 -5.15
N VAL A 146 12.59 -7.11 -4.48
CA VAL A 146 11.50 -6.36 -3.86
C VAL A 146 11.86 -6.08 -2.41
N HIS A 147 11.91 -4.80 -2.04
CA HIS A 147 12.06 -4.36 -0.66
C HIS A 147 10.74 -3.84 -0.10
N GLY A 148 10.60 -3.92 1.21
CA GLY A 148 9.50 -3.34 1.97
C GLY A 148 10.01 -2.27 2.91
N VAL A 149 9.32 -1.14 3.02
CA VAL A 149 9.50 -0.18 4.12
C VAL A 149 8.39 -0.41 5.13
N VAL A 150 8.75 -0.82 6.35
CA VAL A 150 7.81 -1.08 7.46
C VAL A 150 7.42 0.25 8.10
N PHE A 151 6.29 0.78 7.66
CA PHE A 151 5.75 2.06 8.08
C PHE A 151 5.06 1.97 9.44
N LYS A 152 5.43 2.87 10.35
CA LYS A 152 4.88 2.99 11.72
C LYS A 152 4.15 4.31 11.96
N GLY A 153 3.99 5.13 10.91
CA GLY A 153 3.28 6.39 10.98
C GLY A 153 1.77 6.23 10.81
N ARG A 154 1.06 7.35 10.69
CA ARG A 154 -0.39 7.33 10.56
C ARG A 154 -0.84 7.11 9.12
N ARG A 155 -1.69 6.10 8.98
CA ARG A 155 -2.42 5.75 7.77
C ARG A 155 -3.91 5.84 8.07
N TYR A 156 -4.67 6.37 7.12
CA TYR A 156 -6.13 6.37 7.14
C TYR A 156 -6.63 5.64 5.91
N ASP A 157 -7.24 4.48 6.11
CA ASP A 157 -7.90 3.72 5.06
C ASP A 157 -9.28 4.33 4.81
N THR A 158 -9.45 5.00 3.68
CA THR A 158 -10.74 5.62 3.30
C THR A 158 -11.56 4.72 2.37
N GLY A 159 -11.06 3.52 2.05
CA GLY A 159 -11.81 2.48 1.35
C GLY A 159 -12.80 1.77 2.29
N ASP A 160 -12.45 1.62 3.57
CA ASP A 160 -13.39 1.19 4.61
C ASP A 160 -14.29 2.35 5.08
N ARG A 161 -15.60 2.08 5.19
CA ARG A 161 -16.59 3.09 5.56
C ARG A 161 -16.43 3.58 6.99
N GLY A 162 -16.04 2.69 7.90
CA GLY A 162 -15.82 3.01 9.31
C GLY A 162 -14.56 3.84 9.50
N ASP A 163 -13.46 3.43 8.88
CA ASP A 163 -12.20 4.17 8.90
C ASP A 163 -12.31 5.51 8.18
N TYR A 164 -13.07 5.62 7.09
CA TYR A 164 -13.38 6.90 6.46
C TYR A 164 -13.99 7.90 7.46
N LEU A 165 -15.03 7.50 8.21
CA LEU A 165 -15.65 8.38 9.20
C LEU A 165 -14.68 8.75 10.33
N ARG A 166 -13.88 7.78 10.82
CA ARG A 166 -12.84 8.03 11.83
C ARG A 166 -11.80 9.01 11.31
N ALA A 167 -11.38 8.89 10.06
CA ALA A 167 -10.42 9.78 9.41
C ALA A 167 -10.96 11.21 9.33
N ILE A 168 -12.21 11.39 8.87
CA ILE A 168 -12.85 12.71 8.79
C ILE A 168 -12.92 13.37 10.18
N VAL A 169 -13.39 12.64 11.20
CA VAL A 169 -13.50 13.17 12.56
C VAL A 169 -12.13 13.55 13.12
N THR A 170 -11.13 12.66 12.94
CA THR A 170 -9.77 12.87 13.46
C THR A 170 -9.13 14.09 12.81
N LEU A 171 -9.11 14.16 11.47
CA LEU A 171 -8.50 15.27 10.74
C LEU A 171 -9.21 16.60 11.00
N ALA A 172 -10.55 16.60 11.10
CA ALA A 172 -11.30 17.81 11.46
C ALA A 172 -10.95 18.28 12.88
N CYS A 173 -10.77 17.35 13.83
CA CYS A 173 -10.37 17.68 15.19
C CYS A 173 -8.93 18.21 15.26
N GLU A 174 -8.03 17.80 14.38
CA GLU A 174 -6.62 18.21 14.40
C GLU A 174 -6.35 19.54 13.69
N ARG A 175 -7.26 20.00 12.82
CA ARG A 175 -7.11 21.29 12.14
C ARG A 175 -7.13 22.46 13.12
N GLU A 176 -6.20 23.39 12.96
CA GLU A 176 -6.11 24.58 13.83
C GLU A 176 -7.32 25.51 13.67
N ASP A 177 -7.86 25.63 12.46
CA ASP A 177 -8.95 26.54 12.11
C ASP A 177 -10.35 25.96 12.37
N LEU A 178 -10.49 24.63 12.48
CA LEU A 178 -11.78 23.96 12.69
C LEU A 178 -11.86 23.20 14.03
N GLY A 179 -10.73 22.64 14.47
CA GLY A 179 -10.66 21.69 15.58
C GLY A 179 -11.21 22.21 16.91
N PRO A 180 -10.92 23.44 17.37
CA PRO A 180 -11.44 23.96 18.63
C PRO A 180 -12.97 23.92 18.73
N ASP A 181 -13.67 24.44 17.72
CA ASP A 181 -15.13 24.49 17.70
C ASP A 181 -15.73 23.10 17.41
N PHE A 182 -15.13 22.34 16.49
CA PHE A 182 -15.61 21.01 16.13
C PHE A 182 -15.55 20.02 17.31
N ARG A 183 -14.47 20.02 18.11
CA ARG A 183 -14.36 19.19 19.32
C ARG A 183 -15.39 19.56 20.38
N THR A 184 -15.69 20.86 20.51
CA THR A 184 -16.71 21.36 21.45
C THR A 184 -18.10 20.85 21.05
N TRP A 185 -18.45 20.97 19.77
CA TRP A 185 -19.70 20.44 19.23
C TRP A 185 -19.77 18.91 19.36
N LEU A 186 -18.72 18.18 18.96
CA LEU A 186 -18.69 16.72 18.99
C LEU A 186 -18.90 16.16 20.40
N ARG A 187 -18.29 16.79 21.41
CA ARG A 187 -18.52 16.43 22.82
C ARG A 187 -19.98 16.61 23.21
N SER A 188 -20.62 17.71 22.80
CA SER A 188 -22.04 17.95 23.09
C SER A 188 -22.93 16.93 22.39
N TYR A 189 -22.64 16.59 21.13
CA TYR A 189 -23.39 15.59 20.37
C TYR A 189 -23.38 14.23 21.07
N VAL A 190 -22.19 13.71 21.40
CA VAL A 190 -22.03 12.38 22.03
C VAL A 190 -22.65 12.30 23.44
N THR A 191 -22.78 13.43 24.16
CA THR A 191 -23.28 13.43 25.55
C THR A 191 -24.75 13.81 25.71
N LYS A 192 -25.39 14.41 24.70
CA LYS A 192 -26.79 14.89 24.79
C LYS A 192 -27.74 14.23 23.80
N GLU A 193 -27.23 13.80 22.64
CA GLU A 193 -28.03 13.24 21.54
C GLU A 193 -27.91 11.70 21.46
N MET A 194 -27.07 11.11 22.32
CA MET A 194 -26.92 9.66 22.54
C MET A 194 -27.18 9.33 24.00
#